data_AF-A0A6A2ZIU9-F1
#
_entry.id   AF-A0A6A2ZIU9-F1
#
_cell.length_a   1.000
_cell.length_b   1.000
_cell.length_c   1.000
_cell.angle_alpha   90.00
_cell.angle_beta   90.00
_cell.angle_gamma   90.00
#
_symmetry.space_group_name_H-M   'P 1'
#
loop_
_entity.id
_entity.type
_entity.pdbx_description
1 polymer ?
#
loop_
_entity_poly.entity_id
_entity_poly.type
_entity_poly.pdbx_seq_one_letter_code
_entity_poly.pdbx_strand_id
1 'polypeptide(L)'
;MGRTGLRLPGFCLNRIRPHVRVKSPPTQPNPSAKTTHPKGQVGEEASGRKIMIVVDSSIEAKGALQWTLSHTVVQCQDTLVLLHVAKPSKQVSNDEKRGTRSCEPVSSLKNMCKQKRPEVEVEVAVVEGKEKGPAVVEEAKRQGVALLVLGQKKKSITWRLIMMWAGNQIAVGAVEYCIQNATCMAVAVRRKSKKLGGYLITTKRHKDFWLLA
;
A
#
# COMPACT_ATOMS: atom_id res chain seq x y z
N MET A 1 43.43 4.36 -45.01
CA MET A 1 43.20 3.15 -44.19
C MET A 1 42.11 3.51 -43.17
N GLY A 2 40.84 3.11 -43.22
CA GLY A 2 40.18 1.90 -43.70
C GLY A 2 39.31 1.40 -42.53
N ARG A 3 38.05 1.83 -42.45
CA ARG A 3 37.11 1.53 -41.35
C ARG A 3 36.83 0.03 -41.25
N THR A 4 37.05 -0.58 -40.09
CA THR A 4 36.63 -1.96 -39.80
C THR A 4 35.40 -1.96 -38.90
N GLY A 5 34.23 -2.12 -39.54
CA GLY A 5 32.98 -2.46 -38.87
C GLY A 5 32.98 -3.93 -38.48
N LEU A 6 32.66 -4.23 -37.22
CA LEU A 6 32.40 -5.59 -36.77
C LEU A 6 30.95 -5.98 -37.11
N ARG A 7 30.81 -6.90 -38.06
CA ARG A 7 29.55 -7.57 -38.42
C ARG A 7 29.07 -8.42 -37.24
N LEU A 8 27.87 -8.13 -36.72
CA LEU A 8 27.14 -9.03 -35.85
C LEU A 8 26.35 -10.03 -36.71
N PRO A 9 26.46 -11.35 -36.48
CA PRO A 9 25.58 -12.32 -37.12
C PRO A 9 24.17 -12.19 -36.53
N GLY A 10 23.17 -12.17 -37.42
CA GLY A 10 21.77 -12.01 -37.07
C GLY A 10 21.26 -13.15 -36.20
N PHE A 11 20.72 -12.81 -35.04
CA PHE A 11 19.92 -13.73 -34.24
C PHE A 11 18.46 -13.64 -34.72
N CYS A 12 18.07 -14.63 -35.52
CA CYS A 12 16.71 -14.85 -35.95
C CYS A 12 15.82 -15.23 -34.77
N LEU A 13 14.66 -14.56 -34.69
CA LEU A 13 13.59 -14.78 -33.73
C LEU A 13 12.98 -16.19 -33.89
N ASN A 14 13.23 -17.10 -32.95
CA ASN A 14 12.38 -18.28 -32.80
C ASN A 14 11.17 -17.92 -31.93
N ARG A 15 10.10 -17.51 -32.63
CA ARG A 15 8.74 -17.33 -32.13
C ARG A 15 8.16 -18.70 -31.76
N ILE A 16 8.38 -19.15 -30.53
CA ILE A 16 7.71 -20.33 -29.98
C ILE A 16 6.22 -19.98 -29.82
N ARG A 17 5.37 -20.53 -30.69
CA ARG A 17 3.91 -20.49 -30.56
C ARG A 17 3.49 -21.67 -29.66
N PRO A 18 2.92 -21.45 -28.46
CA PRO A 18 2.25 -22.55 -27.77
C PRO A 18 0.93 -22.86 -28.49
N HIS A 19 0.86 -24.00 -29.17
CA HIS A 19 -0.40 -24.60 -29.60
C HIS A 19 -1.08 -25.24 -28.37
N VAL A 20 -1.72 -24.43 -27.54
CA VAL A 20 -2.65 -24.92 -26.51
C VAL A 20 -4.01 -24.29 -26.78
N ARG A 21 -4.87 -25.07 -27.44
CA ARG A 21 -6.29 -24.77 -27.60
C ARG A 21 -7.00 -25.20 -26.31
N VAL A 22 -7.24 -24.26 -25.41
CA VAL A 22 -8.08 -24.49 -24.22
C VAL A 22 -9.52 -24.67 -24.71
N LYS A 23 -10.06 -25.89 -24.55
CA LYS A 23 -11.50 -26.16 -24.72
C LYS A 23 -12.23 -25.57 -23.52
N SER A 24 -13.19 -24.67 -23.76
CA SER A 24 -14.15 -24.21 -22.76
C SER A 24 -15.08 -25.37 -22.35
N PRO A 25 -15.43 -25.52 -21.05
CA PRO A 25 -16.47 -26.46 -20.63
C PRO A 25 -17.87 -25.96 -21.07
N PRO A 26 -18.78 -26.86 -21.46
CA PRO A 26 -20.14 -26.48 -21.81
C PRO A 26 -20.99 -26.17 -20.57
N THR A 27 -21.73 -25.07 -20.66
CA THR A 27 -22.79 -24.65 -19.75
C THR A 27 -23.99 -25.59 -19.83
N GLN A 28 -24.40 -26.19 -18.72
CA GLN A 28 -25.74 -26.77 -18.53
C GLN A 28 -26.22 -26.41 -17.12
N PRO A 29 -27.41 -25.79 -16.95
CA PRO A 29 -27.99 -25.51 -15.65
C PRO A 29 -28.87 -26.70 -15.21
N ASN A 30 -28.78 -27.12 -13.95
CA ASN A 30 -29.84 -27.93 -13.35
C ASN A 30 -30.10 -27.50 -11.89
N PRO A 31 -31.37 -27.29 -11.49
CA PRO A 31 -31.74 -26.73 -10.21
C PRO A 31 -31.98 -27.80 -9.13
N SER A 32 -31.94 -27.35 -7.87
CA SER A 32 -32.44 -28.01 -6.65
C SER A 32 -31.44 -28.80 -5.82
N ALA A 33 -30.96 -28.16 -4.74
CA ALA A 33 -30.82 -28.80 -3.43
C ALA A 33 -31.03 -27.74 -2.34
N LYS A 34 -32.13 -27.86 -1.59
CA LYS A 34 -32.41 -27.09 -0.38
C LYS A 34 -31.53 -27.59 0.75
N THR A 35 -30.93 -26.70 1.54
CA THR A 35 -30.59 -26.99 2.94
C THR A 35 -30.72 -25.72 3.77
N THR A 36 -31.39 -25.91 4.90
CA THR A 36 -31.93 -24.93 5.84
C THR A 36 -30.87 -24.48 6.87
N HIS A 37 -30.92 -23.18 7.17
CA HIS A 37 -30.26 -22.28 8.15
C HIS A 37 -29.53 -22.83 9.42
N PRO A 38 -28.68 -21.99 10.08
CA PRO A 38 -29.24 -20.98 10.98
C PRO A 38 -28.77 -19.54 10.73
N LYS A 39 -29.64 -18.68 11.21
CA LYS A 39 -29.72 -17.22 11.18
C LYS A 39 -28.74 -16.63 12.20
N GLY A 40 -27.92 -15.68 11.78
CA GLY A 40 -27.13 -14.81 12.65
C GLY A 40 -27.07 -13.41 12.06
N GLN A 41 -27.82 -12.49 12.65
CA GLN A 41 -27.85 -11.04 12.39
C GLN A 41 -26.43 -10.46 12.60
N VAL A 42 -25.99 -9.45 11.86
CA VAL A 42 -26.31 -8.03 12.07
C VAL A 42 -26.24 -7.30 10.73
N GLY A 43 -27.17 -6.37 10.49
CA GLY A 43 -27.25 -5.56 9.29
C GLY A 43 -25.94 -4.84 8.99
N GLU A 44 -25.35 -5.19 7.85
CA GLU A 44 -24.33 -4.38 7.22
C GLU A 44 -25.08 -3.19 6.62
N GLU A 45 -25.19 -2.12 7.41
CA GLU A 45 -25.42 -0.76 6.91
C GLU A 45 -24.61 -0.60 5.62
N ALA A 46 -25.21 -0.03 4.57
CA ALA A 46 -24.59 0.18 3.27
C ALA A 46 -23.48 1.27 3.31
N SER A 47 -22.60 1.18 4.31
CA SER A 47 -21.43 2.01 4.50
C SER A 47 -20.33 1.46 3.61
N GLY A 48 -19.74 2.30 2.75
CA GLY A 48 -18.68 1.86 1.87
C GLY A 48 -17.41 1.45 2.61
N ARG A 49 -16.40 1.01 1.87
CA ARG A 49 -15.22 0.36 2.45
C ARG A 49 -14.31 1.40 3.08
N LYS A 50 -13.71 1.05 4.23
CA LYS A 50 -12.66 1.87 4.83
C LYS A 50 -11.30 1.57 4.21
N ILE A 51 -10.65 2.60 3.69
CA ILE A 51 -9.31 2.56 3.12
C ILE A 51 -8.40 3.40 4.00
N MET A 52 -7.42 2.77 4.65
CA MET A 52 -6.50 3.45 5.56
C MET A 52 -5.15 3.67 4.88
N ILE A 53 -4.61 4.89 4.98
CA ILE A 53 -3.29 5.26 4.47
C ILE A 53 -2.43 5.71 5.64
N VAL A 54 -1.26 5.07 5.82
CA VAL A 54 -0.29 5.52 6.81
C VAL A 54 0.44 6.76 6.29
N VAL A 55 0.35 7.85 7.04
CA VAL A 55 0.88 9.16 6.67
C VAL A 55 1.94 9.67 7.64
N ASP A 56 3.01 10.22 7.05
CA ASP A 56 4.04 11.00 7.73
C ASP A 56 4.57 12.09 6.77
N SER A 57 5.62 12.82 7.17
CA SER A 57 6.25 13.86 6.33
C SER A 57 7.07 13.31 5.15
N SER A 58 7.08 11.99 4.93
CA SER A 58 7.91 11.36 3.90
C SER A 58 7.33 11.51 2.50
N ILE A 59 8.22 11.50 1.51
CA ILE A 59 7.83 11.47 0.09
C ILE A 59 7.14 10.17 -0.28
N GLU A 60 7.43 9.08 0.44
CA GLU A 60 6.83 7.77 0.28
C GLU A 60 5.35 7.80 0.67
N ALA A 61 5.01 8.40 1.82
CA ALA A 61 3.63 8.57 2.26
C ALA A 61 2.82 9.44 1.29
N LYS A 62 3.40 10.56 0.83
CA LYS A 62 2.76 11.41 -0.20
C LYS A 62 2.53 10.63 -1.50
N GLY A 63 3.51 9.85 -1.94
CA GLY A 63 3.40 9.03 -3.15
C GLY A 63 2.34 7.93 -3.02
N ALA A 64 2.24 7.29 -1.87
CA ALA A 64 1.21 6.31 -1.58
C ALA A 64 -0.19 6.94 -1.61
N LEU A 65 -0.38 8.10 -0.98
CA LEU A 65 -1.66 8.80 -1.02
C LEU A 65 -2.04 9.26 -2.43
N GLN A 66 -1.07 9.76 -3.21
CA GLN A 66 -1.31 10.11 -4.61
C GLN A 66 -1.71 8.89 -5.44
N TRP A 67 -1.06 7.75 -5.23
CA TRP A 67 -1.44 6.50 -5.88
C TRP A 67 -2.87 6.09 -5.51
N THR A 68 -3.24 6.13 -4.21
CA THR A 68 -4.60 5.83 -3.75
C THR A 68 -5.62 6.71 -4.46
N LEU A 69 -5.46 8.04 -4.41
CA LEU A 69 -6.44 8.98 -4.98
C LEU A 69 -6.59 8.87 -6.52
N SER A 70 -5.52 8.46 -7.21
CA SER A 70 -5.49 8.39 -8.69
C SER A 70 -5.78 7.01 -9.26
N HIS A 71 -5.46 5.92 -8.56
CA HIS A 71 -5.45 4.57 -9.14
C HIS A 71 -6.29 3.55 -8.36
N THR A 72 -6.61 3.81 -7.09
CA THR A 72 -7.61 2.98 -6.42
C THR A 72 -8.99 3.48 -6.79
N VAL A 73 -9.92 2.56 -7.09
CA VAL A 73 -11.33 2.86 -7.33
C VAL A 73 -11.95 3.27 -5.99
N VAL A 74 -11.59 4.48 -5.53
CA VAL A 74 -12.22 5.12 -4.38
C VAL A 74 -13.57 5.62 -4.87
N GLN A 75 -14.63 4.99 -4.37
CA GLN A 75 -16.01 5.36 -4.66
C GLN A 75 -16.47 6.46 -3.68
N CYS A 76 -17.56 7.17 -4.01
CA CYS A 76 -18.11 8.20 -3.12
C CYS A 76 -18.58 7.66 -1.76
N GLN A 77 -18.81 6.35 -1.65
CA GLN A 77 -19.20 5.69 -0.40
C GLN A 77 -18.00 5.25 0.44
N ASP A 78 -16.80 5.20 -0.13
CA ASP A 78 -15.60 4.76 0.58
C ASP A 78 -15.14 5.87 1.55
N THR A 79 -14.59 5.48 2.70
CA THR A 79 -14.01 6.41 3.68
C THR A 79 -12.49 6.28 3.66
N LEU A 80 -11.79 7.41 3.48
CA LEU A 80 -10.33 7.48 3.55
C LEU A 80 -9.88 7.86 4.95
N VAL A 81 -9.13 6.97 5.60
CA VAL A 81 -8.56 7.22 6.93
C VAL A 81 -7.06 7.54 6.79
N LEU A 82 -6.68 8.77 7.11
CA LEU A 82 -5.28 9.18 7.19
C LEU A 82 -4.73 8.88 8.58
N LEU A 83 -3.94 7.81 8.70
CA LEU A 83 -3.38 7.36 9.98
C LEU A 83 -1.97 7.91 10.20
N HIS A 84 -1.79 8.71 11.25
CA HIS A 84 -0.48 9.14 11.73
C HIS A 84 -0.05 8.35 12.97
N VAL A 85 1.17 7.80 12.96
CA VAL A 85 1.73 7.13 14.14
C VAL A 85 2.66 8.09 14.88
N ALA A 86 2.21 8.58 16.03
CA ALA A 86 3.00 9.39 16.93
C ALA A 86 3.96 8.51 17.75
N LYS A 87 5.17 9.03 17.99
CA LYS A 87 6.12 8.39 18.89
C LYS A 87 5.76 8.75 20.33
N PRO A 88 5.74 7.81 21.27
CA PRO A 88 5.58 8.14 22.68
C PRO A 88 6.78 8.99 23.12
N SER A 89 6.55 10.25 23.49
CA SER A 89 7.60 11.10 24.03
C SER A 89 7.86 10.70 25.49
N LYS A 90 9.13 10.54 25.86
CA LYS A 90 9.51 10.45 27.28
C LYS A 90 9.47 11.87 27.83
N GLN A 91 8.46 12.20 28.61
CA GLN A 91 8.32 13.51 29.24
C GLN A 91 9.40 13.62 30.34
N VAL A 92 10.46 14.38 30.07
CA VAL A 92 11.37 14.91 31.10
C VAL A 92 11.42 16.43 30.90
N SER A 93 11.15 17.13 32.00
CA SER A 93 11.18 18.59 32.24
C SER A 93 10.26 19.48 31.41
N ASN A 94 9.22 19.95 32.10
CA ASN A 94 8.67 21.30 32.14
C ASN A 94 9.06 22.25 30.98
N ASP A 95 8.18 22.36 29.98
CA ASP A 95 8.01 23.60 29.23
C ASP A 95 6.59 23.62 28.65
N GLU A 96 5.70 24.41 29.26
CA GLU A 96 4.33 24.70 28.81
C GLU A 96 4.34 25.56 27.53
N LYS A 97 4.90 25.01 26.43
CA LYS A 97 4.76 25.60 25.10
C LYS A 97 4.45 24.53 24.05
N ARG A 98 3.14 24.22 24.02
CA ARG A 98 2.32 23.93 22.83
C ARG A 98 2.51 22.58 22.14
N GLY A 99 1.61 21.65 22.49
CA GLY A 99 1.23 20.48 21.71
C GLY A 99 0.54 20.81 20.38
N THR A 100 1.24 21.46 19.45
CA THR A 100 0.69 21.80 18.11
C THR A 100 1.75 21.71 17.00
N ARG A 101 2.72 20.79 17.11
CA ARG A 101 3.70 20.53 16.03
C ARG A 101 3.77 19.09 15.54
N SER A 102 2.92 18.19 16.03
CA SER A 102 2.90 16.77 15.63
C SER A 102 1.91 16.44 14.49
N CYS A 103 1.04 17.37 14.07
CA CYS A 103 0.02 17.13 13.03
C CYS A 103 0.21 17.93 11.72
N GLU A 104 1.33 18.64 11.55
CA GLU A 104 1.62 19.39 10.32
C GLU A 104 1.57 18.52 9.04
N PRO A 105 2.09 17.28 9.02
CA PRO A 105 2.03 16.46 7.81
C PRO A 105 0.61 16.07 7.42
N VAL A 106 -0.29 15.91 8.40
CA VAL A 106 -1.62 15.35 8.18
C VAL A 106 -2.58 16.38 7.58
N SER A 107 -2.47 17.65 7.98
CA SER A 107 -3.32 18.72 7.44
C SER A 107 -3.12 18.91 5.93
N SER A 108 -1.87 18.94 5.47
CA SER A 108 -1.52 19.07 4.06
C SER A 108 -2.04 17.90 3.23
N LEU A 109 -1.93 16.67 3.75
CA LEU A 109 -2.40 15.47 3.07
C LEU A 109 -3.93 15.38 3.06
N LYS A 110 -4.60 15.85 4.12
CA LYS A 110 -6.07 15.99 4.17
C LYS A 110 -6.57 16.95 3.10
N ASN A 111 -5.92 18.11 2.94
CA ASN A 111 -6.25 19.07 1.90
C ASN A 111 -6.07 18.48 0.49
N MET A 112 -5.02 17.68 0.29
CA MET A 112 -4.80 16.98 -0.99
C MET A 112 -5.92 15.98 -1.32
N CYS A 113 -6.50 15.31 -0.32
CA CYS A 113 -7.65 14.43 -0.51
C CYS A 113 -8.87 15.23 -0.94
N LYS A 114 -9.23 16.28 -0.19
CA LYS A 114 -10.38 17.15 -0.48
C LYS A 114 -10.30 17.80 -1.86
N GLN A 115 -9.11 18.21 -2.29
CA GLN A 115 -8.91 18.84 -3.60
C GLN A 115 -9.08 17.85 -4.76
N LYS A 116 -8.62 16.60 -4.59
CA LYS A 116 -8.63 15.59 -5.66
C LYS A 116 -9.93 14.79 -5.72
N ARG A 117 -10.59 14.61 -4.58
CA ARG A 117 -11.79 13.78 -4.37
C ARG A 117 -12.67 14.43 -3.29
N PRO A 118 -13.40 15.51 -3.61
CA PRO A 118 -14.27 16.18 -2.63
C PRO A 118 -15.48 15.32 -2.23
N GLU A 119 -15.83 14.31 -3.02
CA GLU A 119 -16.97 13.41 -2.78
C GLU A 119 -16.68 12.34 -1.73
N VAL A 120 -15.41 12.17 -1.35
CA VAL A 120 -14.95 11.09 -0.48
C VAL A 120 -14.80 11.60 0.95
N GLU A 121 -15.31 10.85 1.92
CA GLU A 121 -15.13 11.17 3.32
C GLU A 121 -13.68 10.95 3.74
N VAL A 122 -13.09 11.94 4.43
CA VAL A 122 -11.69 11.90 4.86
C VAL A 122 -11.58 12.07 6.37
N GLU A 123 -11.27 10.98 7.04
CA GLU A 123 -11.01 10.90 8.46
C GLU A 123 -9.51 11.02 8.76
N VAL A 124 -9.19 11.50 9.96
CA VAL A 124 -7.82 11.56 10.46
C VAL A 124 -7.78 10.77 11.76
N ALA A 125 -6.88 9.79 11.82
CA ALA A 125 -6.62 9.02 13.03
C ALA A 125 -5.16 9.23 13.46
N VAL A 126 -4.94 9.36 14.76
CA VAL A 126 -3.60 9.41 15.35
C VAL A 126 -3.50 8.28 16.35
N VAL A 127 -2.48 7.45 16.22
CA VAL A 127 -2.20 6.35 17.14
C VAL A 127 -0.81 6.54 17.73
N GLU A 128 -0.66 6.29 19.02
CA GLU A 128 0.62 6.27 19.69
C GLU A 128 1.17 4.85 19.72
N GLY A 129 2.45 4.67 19.38
CA GLY A 129 3.05 3.35 19.36
C GLY A 129 4.56 3.40 19.49
N LYS A 130 5.12 2.55 20.35
CA LYS A 130 6.58 2.35 20.45
C LYS A 130 7.16 1.90 19.11
N GLU A 131 6.44 1.02 18.42
CA GLU A 131 6.77 0.53 17.09
C GLU A 131 5.64 0.82 16.10
N LYS A 132 6.01 1.34 14.92
CA LYS A 132 5.02 1.73 13.90
C LYS A 132 4.24 0.54 13.34
N GLY A 133 4.88 -0.61 13.16
CA GLY A 133 4.27 -1.78 12.52
C GLY A 133 3.08 -2.33 13.32
N PRO A 134 3.30 -2.77 14.57
CA PRO A 134 2.23 -3.26 15.44
C PRO A 134 1.08 -2.25 15.63
N ALA A 135 1.40 -0.99 15.93
CA ALA A 135 0.39 0.05 16.15
C ALA A 135 -0.53 0.26 14.93
N VAL A 136 0.04 0.25 13.72
CA VAL A 136 -0.75 0.36 12.48
C VAL A 136 -1.64 -0.87 12.27
N VAL A 137 -1.12 -2.08 12.49
CA VAL A 137 -1.87 -3.32 12.29
C VAL A 137 -3.03 -3.41 13.28
N GLU A 138 -2.79 -3.07 14.54
CA GLU A 138 -3.81 -3.03 15.58
C GLU A 138 -4.90 -2.01 15.25
N GLU A 139 -4.51 -0.81 14.83
CA GLU A 139 -5.46 0.24 14.48
C GLU A 139 -6.27 -0.09 13.23
N ALA A 140 -5.65 -0.68 12.20
CA ALA A 140 -6.34 -1.13 10.99
C ALA A 140 -7.37 -2.23 11.32
N LYS A 141 -7.03 -3.14 12.24
CA LYS A 141 -7.95 -4.17 12.74
C LYS A 141 -9.11 -3.55 13.54
N ARG A 142 -8.80 -2.61 14.44
CA ARG A 142 -9.78 -1.91 15.30
C ARG A 142 -10.84 -1.18 14.47
N GLN A 143 -10.43 -0.52 13.39
CA GLN A 143 -11.34 0.24 12.52
C GLN A 143 -12.05 -0.62 11.44
N GLY A 144 -11.73 -1.92 11.35
CA GLY A 144 -12.32 -2.80 10.32
C GLY A 144 -11.93 -2.39 8.90
N VAL A 145 -10.68 -1.95 8.70
CA VAL A 145 -10.20 -1.47 7.39
C VAL A 145 -10.19 -2.60 6.36
N ALA A 146 -10.71 -2.34 5.16
CA ALA A 146 -10.67 -3.29 4.06
C ALA A 146 -9.33 -3.29 3.31
N LEU A 147 -8.73 -2.09 3.14
CA LEU A 147 -7.47 -1.88 2.43
C LEU A 147 -6.53 -0.96 3.22
N LEU A 148 -5.34 -1.47 3.56
CA LEU A 148 -4.26 -0.72 4.18
C LEU A 148 -3.18 -0.36 3.15
N VAL A 149 -2.92 0.94 2.99
CA VAL A 149 -1.92 1.47 2.05
C VAL A 149 -0.73 2.07 2.79
N LEU A 150 0.48 1.67 2.39
CA LEU A 150 1.74 2.04 3.03
C LEU A 150 2.73 2.64 2.03
N GLY A 151 3.41 3.72 2.41
CA GLY A 151 4.54 4.25 1.65
C GLY A 151 5.78 3.38 1.78
N GLN A 152 6.26 2.79 0.68
CA GLN A 152 7.45 1.95 0.67
C GLN A 152 8.71 2.73 0.28
N LYS A 153 9.69 2.75 1.19
CA LYS A 153 11.00 3.37 0.94
C LYS A 153 11.86 2.51 0.04
N LYS A 154 12.50 3.14 -0.95
CA LYS A 154 13.52 2.49 -1.77
C LYS A 154 14.79 2.32 -0.95
N LYS A 155 15.08 1.09 -0.51
CA LYS A 155 16.38 0.73 0.07
C LYS A 155 17.34 0.42 -1.08
N SER A 156 18.50 1.09 -1.15
CA SER A 156 19.52 0.74 -2.15
C SER A 156 20.11 -0.63 -1.82
N ILE A 157 20.51 -1.36 -2.86
CA ILE A 157 21.21 -2.66 -2.70
C ILE A 157 22.50 -2.44 -1.89
N THR A 158 23.22 -1.35 -2.16
CA THR A 158 24.41 -0.93 -1.41
C THR A 158 24.13 -0.75 0.08
N TRP A 159 23.03 -0.07 0.46
CA TRP A 159 22.66 0.10 1.88
C TRP A 159 22.37 -1.24 2.55
N ARG A 160 21.68 -2.16 1.83
CA ARG A 160 21.42 -3.50 2.35
C ARG A 160 22.71 -4.26 2.60
N LEU A 161 23.65 -4.21 1.65
CA LEU A 161 24.95 -4.85 1.80
C LEU A 161 25.72 -4.26 2.99
N ILE A 162 25.84 -2.93 3.07
CA ILE A 162 26.54 -2.25 4.18
C ILE A 162 25.99 -2.67 5.54
N MET A 163 24.67 -2.74 5.71
CA MET A 163 24.06 -3.19 6.96
C MET A 163 24.37 -4.66 7.29
N MET A 164 24.48 -5.50 6.25
CA MET A 164 24.86 -6.92 6.40
C MET A 164 26.31 -7.07 6.85
N TRP A 165 27.23 -6.27 6.29
CA TRP A 165 28.64 -6.22 6.69
C TRP A 165 28.84 -5.65 8.10
N ALA A 166 27.99 -4.71 8.52
CA ALA A 166 28.03 -4.12 9.85
C ALA A 166 27.52 -5.05 10.98
N GLY A 167 27.15 -6.30 10.66
CA GLY A 167 26.60 -7.25 11.64
C GLY A 167 25.23 -6.86 12.20
N ASN A 168 24.62 -5.77 11.70
CA ASN A 168 23.31 -5.33 12.15
C ASN A 168 22.23 -6.22 11.50
N GLN A 169 21.47 -6.91 12.35
CA GLN A 169 20.22 -7.54 11.94
C GLN A 169 19.35 -6.49 11.24
N ILE A 170 18.93 -6.78 10.00
CA ILE A 170 18.05 -5.89 9.25
C ILE A 170 16.70 -5.94 9.96
N ALA A 171 16.44 -4.98 10.85
CA ALA A 171 15.15 -4.84 11.49
C ALA A 171 14.05 -4.88 10.42
N VAL A 172 13.08 -5.77 10.63
CA VAL A 172 11.90 -5.90 9.76
C VAL A 172 11.22 -4.53 9.77
N GLY A 173 11.22 -3.87 8.62
CA GLY A 173 10.67 -2.53 8.51
C GLY A 173 9.17 -2.56 8.80
N ALA A 174 8.64 -1.49 9.40
CA ALA A 174 7.21 -1.37 9.73
C ALA A 174 6.29 -1.74 8.55
N VAL A 175 6.66 -1.34 7.32
CA VAL A 175 5.90 -1.65 6.10
C VAL A 175 5.83 -3.15 5.83
N GLU A 176 6.96 -3.87 5.94
CA GLU A 176 6.99 -5.33 5.73
C GLU A 176 6.23 -6.04 6.84
N TYR A 177 6.36 -5.57 8.09
CA TYR A 177 5.59 -6.07 9.22
C TYR A 177 4.08 -5.95 8.96
N CYS A 178 3.60 -4.78 8.51
CA CYS A 178 2.19 -4.57 8.21
C CYS A 178 1.71 -5.49 7.08
N ILE A 179 2.47 -5.66 5.99
CA ILE A 179 2.09 -6.56 4.89
C ILE A 179 1.90 -8.00 5.36
N GLN A 180 2.74 -8.46 6.30
CA GLN A 180 2.72 -9.83 6.77
C GLN A 180 1.62 -10.09 7.81
N ASN A 181 1.43 -9.13 8.72
CA ASN A 181 0.60 -9.27 9.92
C ASN A 181 -0.79 -8.63 9.83
N ALA A 182 -1.04 -7.74 8.86
CA ALA A 182 -2.38 -7.19 8.67
C ALA A 182 -3.38 -8.30 8.34
N THR A 183 -4.56 -8.22 8.97
CA THR A 183 -5.70 -9.11 8.69
C THR A 183 -6.42 -8.73 7.40
N CYS A 184 -6.29 -7.47 6.97
CA CYS A 184 -6.87 -6.92 5.75
C CYS A 184 -5.90 -6.95 4.57
N MET A 185 -6.37 -6.52 3.39
CA MET A 185 -5.49 -6.38 2.24
C MET A 185 -4.49 -5.25 2.51
N ALA A 186 -3.20 -5.57 2.59
CA ALA A 186 -2.14 -4.60 2.80
C ALA A 186 -1.27 -4.44 1.56
N VAL A 187 -1.06 -3.20 1.17
CA VAL A 187 -0.40 -2.81 -0.08
C VAL A 187 0.66 -1.76 0.23
N ALA A 188 1.90 -2.05 -0.11
CA ALA A 188 2.98 -1.09 -0.04
C ALA A 188 3.28 -0.52 -1.42
N VAL A 189 3.37 0.80 -1.50
CA VAL A 189 3.42 1.55 -2.74
C VAL A 189 4.70 2.36 -2.79
N ARG A 190 5.43 2.24 -3.91
CA ARG A 190 6.60 3.07 -4.20
C ARG A 190 6.55 3.63 -5.61
N ARG A 191 7.11 4.81 -5.82
CA ARG A 191 7.31 5.34 -7.18
C ARG A 191 8.39 4.52 -7.90
N LYS A 192 8.11 4.09 -9.14
CA LYS A 192 9.05 3.33 -9.96
C LYS A 192 10.23 4.20 -10.39
N SER A 193 9.93 5.36 -10.97
CA SER A 193 10.90 6.32 -11.46
C SER A 193 10.45 7.75 -11.18
N LYS A 194 11.42 8.64 -10.96
CA LYS A 194 11.14 10.08 -10.91
C LYS A 194 10.79 10.64 -12.29
N LYS A 195 11.37 10.07 -13.36
CA LYS A 195 11.27 10.56 -14.74
C LYS A 195 10.14 9.90 -15.54
N LEU A 196 10.01 8.58 -15.41
CA LEU A 196 9.11 7.77 -16.25
C LEU A 196 7.73 7.52 -15.63
N GLY A 197 7.46 8.12 -14.46
CA GLY A 197 6.22 7.88 -13.73
C GLY A 197 6.05 6.44 -13.25
N GLY A 198 4.81 6.10 -12.89
CA GLY A 198 4.41 4.75 -12.45
C GLY A 198 4.73 4.41 -10.99
N TYR A 199 4.05 3.39 -10.51
CA TYR A 199 4.15 2.87 -9.15
C TYR A 199 4.47 1.38 -9.18
N LEU A 200 5.29 0.94 -8.23
CA LEU A 200 5.48 -0.47 -7.93
C LEU A 200 4.75 -0.78 -6.64
N ILE A 201 4.12 -1.94 -6.64
CA ILE A 201 3.25 -2.39 -5.57
C ILE A 201 3.82 -3.68 -4.99
N THR A 202 3.81 -3.75 -3.66
CA THR A 202 4.15 -4.95 -2.91
C THR A 202 2.96 -5.34 -2.06
N THR A 203 2.58 -6.61 -2.12
CA THR A 203 1.58 -7.25 -1.28
C THR A 203 2.19 -8.47 -0.62
N LYS A 204 1.40 -9.16 0.21
CA LYS A 204 1.83 -10.41 0.87
C LYS A 204 2.26 -11.50 -0.13
N ARG A 205 1.63 -11.54 -1.31
CA ARG A 205 1.84 -12.60 -2.32
C ARG A 205 2.80 -12.19 -3.43
N HIS A 206 2.84 -10.91 -3.77
CA HIS A 206 3.61 -10.43 -4.91
C HIS A 206 4.45 -9.22 -4.51
N LYS A 207 5.73 -9.23 -4.90
CA LYS A 207 6.66 -8.13 -4.61
C LYS A 207 6.94 -7.35 -5.88
N ASP A 208 6.97 -6.03 -5.74
CA ASP A 208 7.43 -5.09 -6.75
C ASP A 208 6.77 -5.23 -8.14
N PHE A 209 5.51 -5.66 -8.19
CA PHE A 209 4.79 -5.76 -9.45
C PHE A 209 4.28 -4.39 -9.88
N TRP A 210 4.31 -4.17 -11.19
CA TRP A 210 3.82 -2.95 -11.80
C TRP A 210 2.39 -3.22 -12.28
N LEU A 211 1.41 -2.56 -11.66
CA LEU A 211 0.09 -2.47 -12.28
C LEU A 211 0.20 -1.46 -13.42
N LEU A 212 -0.11 -1.92 -14.65
CA LEU A 212 -0.38 -1.03 -15.77
C LEU A 212 -1.54 -0.15 -15.33
N ALA A 213 -1.26 1.14 -15.17
CA ALA A 213 -2.26 2.17 -14.96
C ALA A 213 -2.94 2.46 -16.31
#